data_AF-A0A0S4QQW1-F1
#
_entry.id   AF-A0A0S4QQW1-F1
#
_cell.length_a   1.000
_cell.length_b   1.000
_cell.length_c   1.000
_cell.angle_alpha   90.00
_cell.angle_beta   90.00
_cell.angle_gamma   90.00
#
_symmetry.space_group_name_H-M   'P 1'
#
loop_
_entity.id
_entity.type
_entity.pdbx_description
1 polymer ?
#
loop_
_entity_poly.entity_id
_entity_poly.type
_entity_poly.pdbx_seq_one_letter_code
_entity_poly.pdbx_strand_id
1 'polypeptide(L)'
;MVSFLTRDLSPRDVRRIRTAVRRNDGEVVADHIRNMIVWGELRSGERLVPEEIAEELGISRIPVREGIIALEREGWVAVEPRRGSFVRGIDRRTARDHYVLLGAVQGFVAVRATQRAQDADVRMLAEHVRLIGDAGCVHDTTDVYDSFTAVLRAAARSVRADRLLRVLPEYASADTFDDREEVMRIQRHGVRAVVAGVEARNTAQAAAAAREVHRELGACVERFLTSRGIFAREPGDTESRPPVRWHGAFGRRSRASRLAPVDSGAERAVHHVREQIIRGELAPRQRLDRESIADAIGVSRTPMREAVVALEREGWITVEPHRGAFVNAFDADYVRDHYEIFAIIFGLATTLTYRRGGDPAVERLLAFQPALRAASDPDSFERVNAEILDLIIETADSPPLIGALRAMPEIVPDFFRQVPGAMQAQGQGFDEVCTALRDGDTDQVETAWWSLMSGVADRVVDFLDRRDQGAARVSAAGSRG
;
A
#
# COMPACT_ATOMS: atom_id res chain seq x y z
N MET A 1 24.24 8.08 -1.51
CA MET A 1 23.26 9.07 -1.04
C MET A 1 23.52 9.44 0.43
N VAL A 2 24.77 9.80 0.79
CA VAL A 2 25.23 9.91 2.21
C VAL A 2 25.96 11.25 2.50
N SER A 3 25.94 12.24 1.60
CA SER A 3 26.72 13.49 1.76
C SER A 3 25.86 14.74 2.08
N PHE A 4 24.81 14.59 2.89
CA PHE A 4 23.98 15.72 3.35
C PHE A 4 23.99 15.93 4.88
N LEU A 5 24.81 15.17 5.62
CA LEU A 5 24.64 14.96 7.07
C LEU A 5 25.22 16.04 8.03
N THR A 6 25.65 17.22 7.56
CA THR A 6 26.36 18.18 8.44
C THR A 6 26.09 19.67 8.21
N ARG A 7 25.07 20.06 7.44
CA ARG A 7 24.68 21.48 7.28
C ARG A 7 23.19 21.69 7.43
N ASP A 8 22.80 22.87 7.92
CA ASP A 8 21.43 23.36 7.90
C ASP A 8 20.87 23.25 6.47
N LEU A 9 19.70 22.62 6.35
CA LEU A 9 19.05 22.42 5.05
C LEU A 9 18.50 23.76 4.56
N SER A 10 19.01 24.26 3.43
CA SER A 10 18.41 25.44 2.80
C SER A 10 17.12 25.06 2.06
N PRO A 11 16.20 26.01 1.77
CA PRO A 11 15.05 25.77 0.89
C PRO A 11 15.42 25.18 -0.49
N ARG A 12 16.65 25.44 -0.97
CA ARG A 12 17.19 24.83 -2.20
C ARG A 12 17.56 23.35 -2.02
N ASP A 13 17.99 22.95 -0.83
CA ASP A 13 18.31 21.55 -0.52
C ASP A 13 17.04 20.72 -0.39
N VAL A 14 15.98 21.28 0.21
CA VAL A 14 14.62 20.70 0.22
C VAL A 14 14.10 20.46 -1.21
N ARG A 15 14.26 21.45 -2.10
CA ARG A 15 13.88 21.33 -3.52
C ARG A 15 14.71 20.28 -4.28
N ARG A 16 15.97 20.06 -3.89
CA ARG A 16 16.85 19.02 -4.44
C ARG A 16 16.46 17.61 -3.98
N ILE A 17 16.03 17.45 -2.72
CA ILE A 17 15.48 16.17 -2.23
C ILE A 17 14.23 15.80 -3.04
N ARG A 18 13.36 16.78 -3.33
CA ARG A 18 12.15 16.62 -4.15
C ARG A 18 12.44 16.12 -5.58
N THR A 19 13.60 16.45 -6.13
CA THR A 19 13.99 16.12 -7.53
C THR A 19 14.80 14.83 -7.65
N ALA A 20 15.22 14.21 -6.55
CA ALA A 20 16.04 13.00 -6.57
C ALA A 20 15.25 11.70 -6.84
N VAL A 21 13.92 11.72 -6.80
CA VAL A 21 13.07 10.60 -7.21
C VAL A 21 12.71 10.77 -8.68
N ARG A 22 13.34 9.98 -9.54
CA ARG A 22 13.04 9.96 -10.97
C ARG A 22 11.65 9.33 -11.17
N ARG A 23 10.61 10.15 -11.33
CA ARG A 23 9.26 9.69 -11.68
C ARG A 23 9.29 9.07 -13.07
N ASN A 24 8.60 7.94 -13.26
CA ASN A 24 8.41 7.39 -14.60
C ASN A 24 7.30 8.17 -15.33
N ASP A 25 7.30 8.19 -16.66
CA ASP A 25 6.35 8.99 -17.44
C ASP A 25 4.88 8.55 -17.20
N GLY A 26 4.64 7.29 -16.83
CA GLY A 26 3.31 6.80 -16.46
C GLY A 26 2.78 7.36 -15.14
N GLU A 27 3.65 7.53 -14.13
CA GLU A 27 3.32 8.20 -12.86
C GLU A 27 2.99 9.67 -13.10
N VAL A 28 3.72 10.34 -14.00
CA VAL A 28 3.44 11.73 -14.39
C VAL A 28 2.04 11.83 -15.03
N VAL A 29 1.68 10.87 -15.91
CA VAL A 29 0.32 10.82 -16.48
C VAL A 29 -0.72 10.56 -15.40
N ALA A 30 -0.46 9.62 -14.48
CA ALA A 30 -1.40 9.32 -13.41
C ALA A 30 -1.65 10.55 -12.50
N ASP A 31 -0.59 11.28 -12.16
CA ASP A 31 -0.66 12.55 -11.44
C ASP A 31 -1.48 13.60 -12.20
N HIS A 32 -1.24 13.74 -13.51
CA HIS A 32 -1.98 14.68 -14.37
C HIS A 32 -3.49 14.38 -14.38
N ILE A 33 -3.87 13.13 -14.65
CA ILE A 33 -5.28 12.73 -14.70
C ILE A 33 -5.93 12.87 -13.31
N ARG A 34 -5.23 12.53 -12.21
CA ARG A 34 -5.75 12.77 -10.85
C ARG A 34 -6.05 14.24 -10.63
N ASN A 35 -5.17 15.13 -11.04
CA ASN A 35 -5.39 16.57 -10.94
C ASN A 35 -6.61 17.01 -11.76
N MET A 36 -6.74 16.58 -13.03
CA MET A 36 -7.91 16.91 -13.85
C MET A 36 -9.23 16.46 -13.19
N ILE A 37 -9.25 15.28 -12.57
CA ILE A 37 -10.43 14.78 -11.83
C ILE A 37 -10.72 15.66 -10.60
N VAL A 38 -9.70 15.96 -9.81
CA VAL A 38 -9.82 16.73 -8.55
C VAL A 38 -10.22 18.18 -8.81
N TRP A 39 -9.74 18.77 -9.91
CA TRP A 39 -10.14 20.11 -10.36
C TRP A 39 -11.48 20.14 -11.10
N GLY A 40 -12.03 18.98 -11.43
CA GLY A 40 -13.32 18.84 -12.12
C GLY A 40 -13.28 19.17 -13.60
N GLU A 41 -12.08 19.16 -14.20
CA GLU A 41 -11.88 19.15 -15.64
C GLU A 41 -12.34 17.81 -16.23
N LEU A 42 -12.17 16.73 -15.48
CA LEU A 42 -12.72 15.41 -15.76
C LEU A 42 -13.81 15.04 -14.74
N ARG A 43 -14.99 14.65 -15.21
CA ARG A 43 -16.14 14.30 -14.36
C ARG A 43 -16.36 12.80 -14.26
N SER A 44 -17.05 12.37 -13.20
CA SER A 44 -17.43 10.97 -13.02
C SER A 44 -18.13 10.40 -14.25
N GLY A 45 -17.68 9.24 -14.73
CA GLY A 45 -18.22 8.58 -15.91
C GLY A 45 -17.71 9.12 -17.25
N GLU A 46 -16.94 10.21 -17.25
CA GLU A 46 -16.33 10.76 -18.45
C GLU A 46 -15.29 9.80 -19.03
N ARG A 47 -15.22 9.72 -20.36
CA ARG A 47 -14.31 8.81 -21.07
C ARG A 47 -12.92 9.43 -21.17
N LEU A 48 -11.90 8.71 -20.73
CA LEU A 48 -10.51 9.03 -21.00
C LEU A 48 -10.16 8.63 -22.44
N VAL A 49 -9.64 9.57 -23.21
CA VAL A 49 -9.16 9.35 -24.58
C VAL A 49 -7.62 9.38 -24.56
N PRO A 50 -6.94 8.21 -24.66
CA PRO A 50 -5.49 8.15 -24.53
C PRO A 50 -4.73 9.01 -25.55
N GLU A 51 -5.31 9.17 -26.74
CA GLU A 51 -4.77 10.01 -27.81
C GLU A 51 -4.73 11.49 -27.42
N GLU A 52 -5.82 12.03 -26.86
CA GLU A 52 -5.92 13.44 -26.44
C GLU A 52 -4.95 13.75 -25.29
N ILE A 53 -4.89 12.86 -24.29
CA ILE A 53 -3.97 13.00 -23.14
C ILE A 53 -2.50 12.94 -23.60
N ALA A 54 -2.18 12.08 -24.58
CA ALA A 54 -0.83 11.99 -25.13
C ALA A 54 -0.42 13.27 -25.87
N GLU A 55 -1.34 13.83 -26.66
CA GLU A 55 -1.14 15.09 -27.39
C GLU A 55 -0.98 16.27 -26.43
N GLU A 56 -1.82 16.37 -25.40
CA GLU A 56 -1.76 17.44 -24.38
C GLU A 56 -0.42 17.45 -23.64
N LEU A 57 0.06 16.27 -23.23
CA LEU A 57 1.31 16.14 -22.47
C LEU A 57 2.56 16.11 -23.36
N GLY A 58 2.41 16.05 -24.68
CA GLY A 58 3.53 15.96 -25.61
C GLY A 58 4.34 14.65 -25.47
N ILE A 59 3.68 13.56 -25.06
CA ILE A 59 4.31 12.26 -24.83
C ILE A 59 3.73 11.18 -25.75
N SER A 60 4.34 10.00 -25.78
CA SER A 60 3.79 8.87 -26.52
C SER A 60 2.60 8.23 -25.80
N ARG A 61 1.76 7.48 -26.53
CA ARG A 61 0.59 6.77 -25.97
C ARG A 61 0.92 5.66 -24.96
N ILE A 62 2.17 5.19 -24.92
CA ILE A 62 2.59 4.09 -24.04
C ILE A 62 2.53 4.54 -22.56
N PRO A 63 3.24 5.60 -22.13
CA PRO A 63 3.08 6.19 -20.80
C PRO A 63 1.64 6.49 -20.42
N VAL A 64 0.81 6.92 -21.37
CA VAL A 64 -0.60 7.22 -21.10
C VAL A 64 -1.38 5.96 -20.72
N ARG A 65 -1.19 4.86 -21.46
CA ARG A 65 -1.79 3.56 -21.12
C ARG A 65 -1.28 3.05 -19.77
N GLU A 66 0.02 3.20 -19.48
CA GLU A 66 0.59 2.82 -18.18
C GLU A 66 -0.03 3.61 -17.03
N GLY A 67 -0.21 4.93 -17.20
CA GLY A 67 -0.90 5.79 -16.24
C GLY A 67 -2.35 5.37 -16.03
N ILE A 68 -3.11 5.10 -17.10
CA ILE A 68 -4.49 4.59 -17.01
C ILE A 68 -4.56 3.26 -16.26
N ILE A 69 -3.64 2.33 -16.50
CA ILE A 69 -3.57 1.04 -15.79
C ILE A 69 -3.25 1.26 -14.30
N ALA A 70 -2.35 2.20 -13.97
CA ALA A 70 -2.05 2.54 -12.58
C ALA A 70 -3.31 3.10 -11.88
N LEU A 71 -3.99 4.04 -12.51
CA LEU A 71 -5.23 4.64 -12.00
C LEU A 71 -6.38 3.65 -11.87
N GLU A 72 -6.49 2.67 -12.77
CA GLU A 72 -7.47 1.60 -12.65
C GLU A 72 -7.22 0.76 -11.39
N ARG A 73 -5.95 0.42 -11.12
CA ARG A 73 -5.55 -0.36 -9.95
C ARG A 73 -5.81 0.40 -8.65
N GLU A 74 -5.53 1.70 -8.67
CA GLU A 74 -5.78 2.64 -7.57
C GLU A 74 -7.27 2.97 -7.41
N GLY A 75 -8.10 2.67 -8.40
CA GLY A 75 -9.55 2.88 -8.37
C GLY A 75 -10.01 4.28 -8.80
N TRP A 76 -9.16 5.07 -9.46
CA TRP A 76 -9.54 6.36 -10.06
C TRP A 76 -10.20 6.22 -11.42
N VAL A 77 -9.96 5.10 -12.10
CA VAL A 77 -10.43 4.82 -13.47
C VAL A 77 -11.07 3.44 -13.52
N ALA A 78 -12.08 3.27 -14.36
CA ALA A 78 -12.65 1.98 -14.73
C ALA A 78 -12.30 1.68 -16.19
N VAL A 79 -11.64 0.56 -16.44
CA VAL A 79 -11.39 0.07 -17.80
C VAL A 79 -12.47 -0.94 -18.17
N GLU A 80 -13.26 -0.61 -19.19
CA GLU A 80 -14.34 -1.46 -19.66
C GLU A 80 -13.95 -2.15 -20.99
N PRO A 81 -13.96 -3.49 -21.05
CA PRO A 81 -13.60 -4.23 -22.25
C PRO A 81 -14.38 -3.74 -23.47
N ARG A 82 -13.65 -3.35 -24.53
CA ARG A 82 -14.20 -2.85 -25.81
C ARG A 82 -14.99 -1.53 -25.72
N ARG A 83 -15.11 -0.91 -24.54
CA ARG A 83 -15.79 0.39 -24.36
C ARG A 83 -14.83 1.54 -24.06
N GLY A 84 -13.67 1.25 -23.48
CA GLY A 84 -12.62 2.24 -23.22
C GLY A 84 -12.33 2.41 -21.73
N SER A 85 -11.74 3.53 -21.35
CA SER A 85 -11.40 3.86 -19.97
C SER A 85 -12.23 5.06 -19.52
N PHE A 86 -12.78 5.02 -18.30
CA PHE A 86 -13.72 6.00 -17.79
C PHE A 86 -13.30 6.45 -16.40
N VAL A 87 -13.48 7.73 -16.10
CA VAL A 87 -13.23 8.31 -14.78
C VAL A 87 -14.18 7.66 -13.76
N ARG A 88 -13.61 7.10 -12.70
CA ARG A 88 -14.39 6.70 -11.54
C ARG A 88 -14.56 7.94 -10.66
N GLY A 89 -15.80 8.38 -10.46
CA GLY A 89 -16.08 9.49 -9.56
C GLY A 89 -15.56 9.23 -8.15
N ILE A 90 -15.04 10.28 -7.51
CA ILE A 90 -14.75 10.28 -6.08
C ILE A 90 -16.08 10.46 -5.37
N ASP A 91 -16.48 9.53 -4.52
CA ASP A 91 -17.58 9.72 -3.58
C ASP A 91 -17.05 10.11 -2.19
N ARG A 92 -17.92 10.71 -1.37
CA ARG A 92 -17.56 11.24 -0.05
C ARG A 92 -17.01 10.16 0.88
N ARG A 93 -17.61 8.96 0.84
CA ARG A 93 -17.20 7.78 1.59
C ARG A 93 -15.79 7.31 1.20
N THR A 94 -15.49 7.28 -0.10
CA THR A 94 -14.20 6.89 -0.66
C THR A 94 -13.11 7.89 -0.28
N ALA A 95 -13.39 9.20 -0.34
CA ALA A 95 -12.45 10.21 0.12
C ALA A 95 -12.14 10.07 1.62
N ARG A 96 -13.16 9.84 2.47
CA ARG A 96 -12.95 9.58 3.90
C ARG A 96 -12.12 8.32 4.14
N ASP A 97 -12.48 7.20 3.52
CA ASP A 97 -11.77 5.94 3.66
C ASP A 97 -10.29 6.06 3.26
N HIS A 98 -10.02 6.83 2.21
CA HIS A 98 -8.67 7.12 1.75
C HIS A 98 -7.83 7.81 2.83
N TYR A 99 -8.34 8.90 3.41
CA TYR A 99 -7.59 9.64 4.44
C TYR A 99 -7.53 8.90 5.79
N VAL A 100 -8.50 8.05 6.11
CA VAL A 100 -8.42 7.14 7.27
C VAL A 100 -7.30 6.11 7.06
N LEU A 101 -7.24 5.47 5.88
CA LEU A 101 -6.19 4.52 5.56
C LEU A 101 -4.81 5.19 5.48
N LEU A 102 -4.71 6.33 4.81
CA LEU A 102 -3.47 7.12 4.72
C LEU A 102 -2.98 7.51 6.12
N GLY A 103 -3.87 8.00 6.97
CA GLY A 103 -3.54 8.32 8.37
C GLY A 103 -3.05 7.11 9.16
N ALA A 104 -3.65 5.94 8.97
CA ALA A 104 -3.22 4.71 9.64
C ALA A 104 -1.83 4.25 9.17
N VAL A 105 -1.55 4.29 7.86
CA VAL A 105 -0.23 3.97 7.30
C VAL A 105 0.83 4.98 7.72
N GLN A 106 0.49 6.28 7.77
CA GLN A 106 1.38 7.32 8.29
C GLN A 106 1.63 7.18 9.79
N GLY A 107 0.62 6.72 10.55
CA GLY A 107 0.76 6.30 11.94
C GLY A 107 1.78 5.16 12.09
N PHE A 108 1.70 4.14 11.23
CA PHE A 108 2.69 3.06 11.18
C PHE A 108 4.10 3.58 10.87
N VAL A 109 4.24 4.49 9.91
CA VAL A 109 5.53 5.15 9.61
C VAL A 109 6.06 5.89 10.84
N ALA A 110 5.21 6.60 11.57
CA ALA A 110 5.60 7.29 12.81
C ALA A 110 6.05 6.31 13.92
N VAL A 111 5.37 5.16 14.07
CA VAL A 111 5.81 4.08 14.99
C VAL A 111 7.20 3.58 14.60
N ARG A 112 7.41 3.23 13.33
CA ARG A 112 8.69 2.72 12.84
C ARG A 112 9.80 3.76 12.94
N ALA A 113 9.51 5.02 12.65
CA ALA A 113 10.46 6.10 12.84
C ALA A 113 10.84 6.23 14.32
N THR A 114 9.87 6.20 15.24
CA THR A 114 10.14 6.24 16.69
C THR A 114 11.04 5.10 17.15
N GLN A 115 10.85 3.90 16.60
CA GLN A 115 11.62 2.69 16.93
C GLN A 115 13.02 2.68 16.30
N ARG A 116 13.16 3.13 15.05
CA ARG A 116 14.36 2.92 14.22
C ARG A 116 15.20 4.19 14.01
N ALA A 117 14.67 5.38 14.30
CA ALA A 117 15.36 6.66 14.11
C ALA A 117 16.66 6.73 14.90
N GLN A 118 17.71 7.13 14.20
CA GLN A 118 19.02 7.49 14.75
C GLN A 118 19.01 8.95 15.22
N ASP A 119 19.97 9.36 16.05
CA ASP A 119 20.02 10.73 16.59
C ASP A 119 20.08 11.81 15.49
N ALA A 120 20.70 11.50 14.35
CA ALA A 120 20.72 12.38 13.19
C ALA A 120 19.31 12.57 12.59
N ASP A 121 18.52 11.49 12.51
CA ASP A 121 17.15 11.54 12.03
C ASP A 121 16.28 12.40 12.98
N VAL A 122 16.42 12.20 14.29
CA VAL A 122 15.68 12.97 15.31
C VAL A 122 16.04 14.47 15.25
N ARG A 123 17.32 14.82 15.12
CA ARG A 123 17.73 16.22 14.94
C ARG A 123 17.16 16.84 13.67
N MET A 124 17.15 16.10 12.55
CA MET A 124 16.55 16.58 11.31
C MET A 124 15.04 16.80 11.48
N LEU A 125 14.33 15.88 12.14
CA LEU A 125 12.90 16.02 12.43
C LEU A 125 12.60 17.23 13.33
N ALA A 126 13.41 17.45 14.39
CA ALA A 126 13.30 18.61 15.26
C ALA A 126 13.49 19.94 14.49
N GLU A 127 14.44 19.99 13.55
CA GLU A 127 14.63 21.16 12.70
C GLU A 127 13.40 21.47 11.82
N HIS A 128 12.66 20.45 11.37
CA HIS A 128 11.41 20.68 10.63
C HIS A 128 10.32 21.34 11.49
N VAL A 129 10.32 21.15 12.81
CA VAL A 129 9.40 21.87 13.72
C VAL A 129 9.71 23.37 13.73
N ARG A 130 10.99 23.74 13.68
CA ARG A 130 11.42 25.14 13.57
C ARG A 130 11.05 25.72 12.20
N LEU A 131 11.46 25.04 11.12
CA LEU A 131 11.23 25.48 9.75
C LEU A 131 9.74 25.68 9.43
N ILE A 132 8.87 24.78 9.88
CA ILE A 132 7.42 24.89 9.60
C ILE A 132 6.76 26.01 10.43
N GLY A 133 7.33 26.34 11.59
CA GLY A 133 6.91 27.48 12.40
C GLY A 133 7.25 28.83 11.74
N ASP A 134 8.40 28.90 11.07
CA ASP A 134 8.89 30.10 10.39
C ASP A 134 8.28 30.30 8.98
N ALA A 135 7.65 29.27 8.42
CA ALA A 135 7.04 29.32 7.09
C ALA A 135 5.89 30.34 7.03
N GLY A 136 6.01 31.35 6.17
CA GLY A 136 5.09 32.50 6.13
C GLY A 136 3.84 32.31 5.27
N CYS A 137 3.84 31.31 4.37
CA CYS A 137 2.71 31.04 3.47
C CYS A 137 2.45 29.53 3.31
N VAL A 138 1.31 29.19 2.70
CA VAL A 138 0.90 27.78 2.52
C VAL A 138 1.89 27.00 1.67
N HIS A 139 2.48 27.61 0.65
CA HIS A 139 3.46 26.96 -0.23
C HIS A 139 4.70 26.55 0.56
N ASP A 140 5.28 27.46 1.34
CA ASP A 140 6.45 27.17 2.18
C ASP A 140 6.12 26.14 3.27
N THR A 141 4.94 26.24 3.89
CA THR A 141 4.50 25.31 4.94
C THR A 141 4.37 23.90 4.38
N THR A 142 3.82 23.78 3.16
CA THR A 142 3.65 22.51 2.45
C THR A 142 5.00 21.94 2.02
N ASP A 143 5.90 22.75 1.47
CA ASP A 143 7.25 22.29 1.09
C ASP A 143 8.02 21.75 2.32
N VAL A 144 7.87 22.40 3.49
CA VAL A 144 8.45 21.89 4.74
C VAL A 144 7.74 20.63 5.22
N TYR A 145 6.41 20.55 5.13
CA TYR A 145 5.64 19.36 5.48
C TYR A 145 6.04 18.15 4.63
N ASP A 146 6.17 18.32 3.32
CA ASP A 146 6.62 17.27 2.38
C ASP A 146 8.04 16.79 2.71
N SER A 147 8.94 17.73 3.03
CA SER A 147 10.29 17.42 3.48
C SER A 147 10.28 16.64 4.79
N PHE A 148 9.46 17.06 5.76
CA PHE A 148 9.29 16.37 7.04
C PHE A 148 8.81 14.93 6.82
N THR A 149 7.77 14.72 6.00
CA THR A 149 7.26 13.37 5.75
C THR A 149 8.30 12.50 5.04
N ALA A 150 9.13 13.07 4.17
CA ALA A 150 10.25 12.34 3.54
C ALA A 150 11.31 11.91 4.56
N VAL A 151 11.69 12.78 5.50
CA VAL A 151 12.62 12.44 6.58
C VAL A 151 12.02 11.39 7.51
N LEU A 152 10.74 11.52 7.86
CA LEU A 152 10.05 10.54 8.72
C LEU A 152 10.00 9.15 8.06
N ARG A 153 9.67 9.07 6.76
CA ARG A 153 9.71 7.83 5.98
C ARG A 153 11.11 7.22 5.93
N ALA A 154 12.14 8.04 5.73
CA ALA A 154 13.52 7.56 5.73
C ALA A 154 13.95 7.03 7.12
N ALA A 155 13.56 7.71 8.19
CA ALA A 155 13.83 7.31 9.58
C ALA A 155 13.12 6.00 9.95
N ALA A 156 11.91 5.78 9.41
CA ALA A 156 11.15 4.55 9.58
C ALA A 156 11.82 3.32 8.95
N ARG A 157 12.67 3.51 7.95
CA ARG A 157 13.41 2.44 7.24
C ARG A 157 12.51 1.27 6.81
N SER A 158 11.24 1.55 6.53
CA SER A 158 10.26 0.58 6.10
C SER A 158 10.08 0.66 4.59
N VAL A 159 10.74 -0.25 3.87
CA VAL A 159 10.60 -0.35 2.41
C VAL A 159 9.14 -0.60 2.02
N ARG A 160 8.42 -1.36 2.86
CA ARG A 160 7.04 -1.72 2.60
C ARG A 160 6.08 -0.54 2.76
N ALA A 161 6.23 0.25 3.82
CA ALA A 161 5.43 1.46 4.00
C ALA A 161 5.70 2.51 2.91
N ASP A 162 6.97 2.71 2.50
CA ASP A 162 7.31 3.64 1.42
C ASP A 162 6.60 3.29 0.11
N ARG A 163 6.62 2.00 -0.26
CA ARG A 163 5.93 1.52 -1.47
C ARG A 163 4.42 1.68 -1.39
N LEU A 164 3.82 1.39 -0.23
CA LEU A 164 2.37 1.54 -0.05
C LEU A 164 1.95 3.01 -0.16
N LEU A 165 2.71 3.94 0.43
CA LEU A 165 2.39 5.37 0.37
C LEU A 165 2.44 5.94 -1.06
N ARG A 166 3.20 5.32 -1.97
CA ARG A 166 3.21 5.72 -3.40
C ARG A 166 1.88 5.45 -4.11
N VAL A 167 1.10 4.47 -3.65
CA VAL A 167 -0.23 4.15 -4.21
C VAL A 167 -1.38 4.73 -3.38
N LEU A 168 -1.06 5.49 -2.33
CA LEU A 168 -2.01 6.22 -1.49
C LEU A 168 -1.68 7.73 -1.51
N PRO A 169 -1.71 8.39 -2.68
CA PRO A 169 -1.37 9.80 -2.78
C PRO A 169 -2.41 10.68 -2.07
N GLU A 170 -2.02 11.85 -1.58
CA GLU A 170 -2.99 12.87 -1.18
C GLU A 170 -3.84 13.28 -2.40
N TYR A 171 -5.15 13.44 -2.19
CA TYR A 171 -6.07 13.77 -3.29
C TYR A 171 -5.91 15.20 -3.80
N ALA A 172 -5.47 16.12 -2.94
CA ALA A 172 -5.37 17.53 -3.28
C ALA A 172 -4.17 18.12 -2.55
N SER A 173 -3.39 18.95 -3.24
CA SER A 173 -2.25 19.64 -2.63
C SER A 173 -2.73 20.81 -1.78
N ALA A 174 -1.94 21.17 -0.78
CA ALA A 174 -2.33 22.16 0.22
C ALA A 174 -2.63 23.57 -0.34
N ASP A 175 -2.06 23.92 -1.48
CA ASP A 175 -2.29 25.17 -2.21
C ASP A 175 -3.67 25.26 -2.90
N THR A 176 -4.35 24.12 -3.08
CA THR A 176 -5.67 24.05 -3.73
C THR A 176 -6.83 24.35 -2.79
N PHE A 177 -6.62 24.26 -1.48
CA PHE A 177 -7.68 24.49 -0.51
C PHE A 177 -8.08 25.97 -0.45
N ASP A 178 -9.39 26.20 -0.33
CA ASP A 178 -9.95 27.54 -0.14
C ASP A 178 -9.52 28.13 1.22
N ASP A 179 -9.48 27.30 2.28
CA ASP A 179 -9.00 27.67 3.62
C ASP A 179 -7.54 27.27 3.84
N ARG A 180 -6.65 28.12 3.33
CA ARG A 180 -5.20 27.91 3.42
C ARG A 180 -4.66 28.05 4.85
N GLU A 181 -5.28 28.88 5.68
CA GLU A 181 -4.85 29.10 7.06
C GLU A 181 -5.12 27.85 7.92
N GLU A 182 -6.27 27.21 7.73
CA GLU A 182 -6.60 25.97 8.42
C GLU A 182 -5.59 24.86 8.08
N VAL A 183 -5.24 24.71 6.81
CA VAL A 183 -4.28 23.69 6.35
C VAL A 183 -2.89 23.93 6.93
N MET A 184 -2.42 25.18 6.92
CA MET A 184 -1.16 25.56 7.56
C MET A 184 -1.16 25.25 9.06
N ARG A 185 -2.27 25.52 9.76
CA ARG A 185 -2.44 25.19 11.19
C ARG A 185 -2.32 23.68 11.42
N ILE A 186 -3.03 22.87 10.63
CA ILE A 186 -3.03 21.41 10.72
C ILE A 186 -1.61 20.87 10.51
N GLN A 187 -0.93 21.28 9.43
CA GLN A 187 0.43 20.82 9.13
C GLN A 187 1.43 21.20 10.23
N ARG A 188 1.41 22.46 10.71
CA ARG A 188 2.28 22.93 11.80
C ARG A 188 2.06 22.15 13.09
N HIS A 189 0.79 21.99 13.50
CA HIS A 189 0.44 21.23 14.68
C HIS A 189 0.89 19.77 14.54
N GLY A 190 0.64 19.19 13.37
CA GLY A 190 0.99 17.83 13.03
C GLY A 190 2.47 17.51 13.12
N VAL A 191 3.30 18.30 12.44
CA VAL A 191 4.76 18.15 12.50
C VAL A 191 5.24 18.23 13.95
N ARG A 192 4.79 19.23 14.71
CA ARG A 192 5.16 19.37 16.13
C ARG A 192 4.77 18.15 16.95
N ALA A 193 3.53 17.67 16.80
CA ALA A 193 2.99 16.58 17.61
C ALA A 193 3.65 15.23 17.29
N VAL A 194 3.89 14.93 16.01
CA VAL A 194 4.58 13.69 15.60
C VAL A 194 6.04 13.71 16.07
N VAL A 195 6.76 14.82 15.88
CA VAL A 195 8.16 14.95 16.31
C VAL A 195 8.29 14.83 17.82
N ALA A 196 7.38 15.45 18.59
CA ALA A 196 7.36 15.29 20.05
C ALA A 196 7.21 13.83 20.48
N GLY A 197 6.37 13.04 19.79
CA GLY A 197 6.26 11.60 20.03
C GLY A 197 7.54 10.83 19.71
N VAL A 198 8.22 11.17 18.61
CA VAL A 198 9.50 10.57 18.22
C VAL A 198 10.60 10.89 19.24
N GLU A 199 10.72 12.15 19.66
CA GLU A 199 11.70 12.60 20.67
C GLU A 199 11.48 11.93 22.03
N ALA A 200 10.21 11.80 22.45
CA ALA A 200 9.83 11.13 23.68
C ALA A 200 9.92 9.58 23.60
N ARG A 201 10.28 9.03 22.44
CA ARG A 201 10.24 7.58 22.15
C ARG A 201 8.86 6.95 22.44
N ASN A 202 7.80 7.73 22.25
CA ASN A 202 6.41 7.32 22.48
C ASN A 202 5.72 7.01 21.15
N THR A 203 5.68 5.72 20.80
CA THR A 203 5.08 5.22 19.56
C THR A 203 3.58 5.53 19.47
N ALA A 204 2.85 5.40 20.58
CA ALA A 204 1.41 5.64 20.62
C ALA A 204 1.08 7.12 20.34
N GLN A 205 1.83 8.04 20.96
CA GLN A 205 1.68 9.48 20.72
C GLN A 205 2.02 9.86 19.27
N ALA A 206 3.15 9.37 18.74
CA ALA A 206 3.57 9.68 17.37
C ALA A 206 2.54 9.16 16.36
N ALA A 207 2.02 7.94 16.55
CA ALA A 207 1.01 7.35 15.68
C ALA A 207 -0.34 8.05 15.76
N ALA A 208 -0.78 8.44 16.96
CA ALA A 208 -2.02 9.18 17.16
C ALA A 208 -1.95 10.56 16.47
N ALA A 209 -0.84 11.29 16.64
CA ALA A 209 -0.62 12.57 15.97
C ALA A 209 -0.63 12.44 14.44
N ALA A 210 0.03 11.43 13.89
CA ALA A 210 0.03 11.20 12.44
C ALA A 210 -1.37 10.87 11.89
N ARG A 211 -2.15 10.04 12.61
CA ARG A 211 -3.55 9.74 12.25
C ARG A 211 -4.43 10.98 12.29
N GLU A 212 -4.29 11.80 13.32
CA GLU A 212 -5.05 13.02 13.54
C GLU A 212 -4.87 14.03 12.40
N VAL A 213 -3.62 14.29 12.01
CA VAL A 213 -3.29 15.22 10.93
C VAL A 213 -3.96 14.84 9.62
N HIS A 214 -3.87 13.57 9.23
CA HIS A 214 -4.46 13.12 7.97
C HIS A 214 -5.99 13.07 8.04
N ARG A 215 -6.58 12.85 9.23
CA ARG A 215 -8.01 13.00 9.44
C ARG A 215 -8.48 14.45 9.27
N GLU A 216 -7.76 15.42 9.83
CA GLU A 216 -8.06 16.84 9.64
C GLU A 216 -7.88 17.28 8.18
N LEU A 217 -6.78 16.87 7.52
CA LEU A 217 -6.57 17.12 6.09
C LEU A 217 -7.66 16.48 5.23
N GLY A 218 -8.09 15.26 5.54
CA GLY A 218 -9.20 14.60 4.87
C GLY A 218 -10.51 15.39 4.97
N ALA A 219 -10.77 16.02 6.12
CA ALA A 219 -11.93 16.90 6.29
C ALA A 219 -11.82 18.17 5.42
N CYS A 220 -10.61 18.73 5.26
CA CYS A 220 -10.37 19.86 4.35
C CYS A 220 -10.65 19.46 2.90
N VAL A 221 -10.17 18.29 2.48
CA VAL A 221 -10.40 17.72 1.14
C VAL A 221 -11.87 17.48 0.90
N GLU A 222 -12.59 16.97 1.89
CA GLU A 222 -14.02 16.75 1.77
C GLU A 222 -14.79 18.07 1.53
N ARG A 223 -14.44 19.13 2.25
CA ARG A 223 -15.03 20.47 2.03
C ARG A 223 -14.67 21.02 0.64
N PHE A 224 -13.42 20.89 0.22
CA PHE A 224 -12.95 21.33 -1.08
C PHE A 224 -13.65 20.61 -2.25
N LEU A 225 -13.72 19.28 -2.21
CA LEU A 225 -14.41 18.50 -3.25
C LEU A 225 -15.92 18.80 -3.26
N THR A 226 -16.51 19.12 -2.10
CA THR A 226 -17.90 19.59 -2.01
C THR A 226 -18.09 20.94 -2.69
N SER A 227 -17.24 21.93 -2.39
CA SER A 227 -17.37 23.29 -2.95
C SER A 227 -17.23 23.32 -4.47
N ARG A 228 -16.49 22.36 -5.04
CA ARG A 228 -16.25 22.18 -6.48
C ARG A 228 -17.27 21.27 -7.18
N GLY A 229 -18.22 20.68 -6.44
CA GLY A 229 -19.20 19.75 -6.99
C GLY A 229 -18.56 18.52 -7.66
N ILE A 230 -17.44 18.03 -7.10
CA ILE A 230 -16.68 16.90 -7.65
C ILE A 230 -17.31 15.57 -7.23
N PHE A 231 -17.94 15.54 -6.05
CA PHE A 231 -18.48 14.29 -5.52
C PHE A 231 -19.51 13.66 -6.45
N ALA A 232 -19.24 12.41 -6.82
CA ALA A 232 -20.27 11.55 -7.41
C ALA A 232 -21.34 11.22 -6.37
N ARG A 233 -22.54 10.85 -6.83
CA ARG A 233 -23.62 10.36 -5.97
C ARG A 233 -23.15 9.14 -5.16
N GLU A 234 -23.62 9.03 -3.92
CA GLU A 234 -23.24 7.92 -3.04
C GLU A 234 -23.89 6.59 -3.47
N PRO A 235 -23.26 5.43 -3.19
CA PRO A 235 -23.89 4.13 -3.41
C PRO A 235 -25.22 4.03 -2.64
N GLY A 236 -26.35 4.02 -3.37
CA GLY A 236 -27.71 4.05 -2.81
C GLY A 236 -28.65 4.98 -3.59
N ASP A 237 -28.10 6.01 -4.24
CA ASP A 237 -28.85 6.94 -5.09
C ASP A 237 -28.96 6.43 -6.54
N THR A 238 -29.75 5.36 -6.70
CA THR A 238 -30.35 4.77 -7.93
C THR A 238 -29.60 4.64 -9.26
N GLU A 239 -28.33 5.03 -9.43
CA GLU A 239 -27.50 4.63 -10.58
C GLU A 239 -26.06 4.37 -10.12
N SER A 240 -25.84 3.08 -9.83
CA SER A 240 -24.77 2.51 -9.02
C SER A 240 -23.36 2.76 -9.55
N ARG A 241 -22.44 3.16 -8.65
CA ARG A 241 -21.03 2.85 -8.83
C ARG A 241 -20.89 1.32 -8.92
N PRO A 242 -20.38 0.76 -10.02
CA PRO A 242 -20.13 -0.68 -10.07
C PRO A 242 -19.15 -1.04 -8.95
N PRO A 243 -19.43 -2.05 -8.11
CA PRO A 243 -18.53 -2.44 -7.02
C PRO A 243 -17.13 -2.68 -7.59
N VAL A 244 -16.09 -2.24 -6.88
CA VAL A 244 -14.72 -2.59 -7.29
C VAL A 244 -14.65 -4.11 -7.26
N ARG A 245 -14.44 -4.74 -8.42
CA ARG A 245 -14.31 -6.19 -8.48
C ARG A 245 -13.06 -6.61 -7.72
N TRP A 246 -13.29 -7.14 -6.54
CA TRP A 246 -12.32 -7.90 -5.79
C TRP A 246 -12.16 -9.28 -6.42
N HIS A 247 -10.92 -9.76 -6.56
CA HIS A 247 -10.62 -11.05 -7.20
C HIS A 247 -9.86 -11.98 -6.23
N GLY A 248 -10.26 -11.95 -4.95
CA GLY A 248 -9.65 -12.75 -3.88
C GLY A 248 -8.38 -12.12 -3.29
N ALA A 249 -8.12 -12.40 -2.01
CA ALA A 249 -7.00 -11.83 -1.22
C ALA A 249 -5.61 -12.14 -1.75
N PHE A 250 -5.45 -13.28 -2.40
CA PHE A 250 -4.12 -13.79 -2.76
C PHE A 250 -4.11 -14.43 -4.15
N GLY A 251 -4.88 -13.86 -5.08
CA GLY A 251 -4.89 -14.31 -6.48
C GLY A 251 -5.83 -15.47 -6.80
N ARG A 252 -6.65 -15.94 -5.84
CA ARG A 252 -7.76 -16.85 -6.16
C ARG A 252 -8.93 -16.06 -6.74
N ARG A 253 -9.00 -16.07 -8.07
CA ARG A 253 -10.21 -15.84 -8.85
C ARG A 253 -11.39 -16.59 -8.19
N SER A 254 -12.42 -15.85 -7.78
CA SER A 254 -13.71 -16.41 -7.37
C SER A 254 -14.17 -17.50 -8.36
N ARG A 255 -15.00 -18.44 -7.93
CA ARG A 255 -15.49 -19.55 -8.77
C ARG A 255 -16.06 -19.07 -10.13
N ALA A 256 -16.58 -17.83 -10.19
CA ALA A 256 -17.09 -17.15 -11.39
C ALA A 256 -16.01 -16.57 -12.33
N SER A 257 -14.77 -16.35 -11.87
CA SER A 257 -13.66 -15.79 -12.66
C SER A 257 -12.66 -16.83 -13.19
N ARG A 258 -12.91 -18.13 -12.95
CA ARG A 258 -12.13 -19.25 -13.52
C ARG A 258 -12.24 -19.42 -15.05
N LEU A 259 -13.11 -18.67 -15.72
CA LEU A 259 -13.43 -18.84 -17.15
C LEU A 259 -12.67 -17.93 -18.13
N ALA A 260 -11.63 -17.21 -17.70
CA ALA A 260 -10.79 -16.42 -18.62
C ALA A 260 -9.33 -16.94 -18.63
N PRO A 261 -8.86 -17.65 -19.68
CA PRO A 261 -7.45 -18.00 -19.79
C PRO A 261 -6.67 -16.79 -20.31
N VAL A 262 -5.91 -16.11 -19.45
CA VAL A 262 -4.78 -15.27 -19.87
C VAL A 262 -3.75 -15.27 -18.73
N ASP A 263 -2.90 -16.30 -18.66
CA ASP A 263 -1.61 -16.13 -17.97
C ASP A 263 -0.69 -15.46 -18.98
N SER A 264 -0.54 -14.15 -18.87
CA SER A 264 0.40 -13.41 -19.71
C SER A 264 1.82 -13.94 -19.49
N GLY A 265 2.69 -13.84 -20.50
CA GLY A 265 4.10 -14.20 -20.33
C GLY A 265 4.78 -13.43 -19.19
N ALA A 266 4.29 -12.22 -18.88
CA ALA A 266 4.77 -11.40 -17.79
C ALA A 266 4.37 -11.97 -16.42
N GLU A 267 3.10 -12.37 -16.23
CA GLU A 267 2.64 -13.00 -14.98
C GLU A 267 3.38 -14.30 -14.69
N ARG A 268 3.62 -15.14 -15.72
CA ARG A 268 4.43 -16.36 -15.59
C ARG A 268 5.85 -16.05 -15.11
N ALA A 269 6.48 -15.01 -15.66
CA ALA A 269 7.81 -14.57 -15.24
C ALA A 269 7.82 -14.00 -13.82
N VAL A 270 6.82 -13.21 -13.43
CA VAL A 270 6.65 -12.72 -12.05
C VAL A 270 6.54 -13.89 -11.08
N HIS A 271 5.63 -14.84 -11.33
CA HIS A 271 5.41 -16.01 -10.49
C HIS A 271 6.71 -16.82 -10.32
N HIS A 272 7.39 -17.11 -11.43
CA HIS A 272 8.61 -17.90 -11.42
C HIS A 272 9.72 -17.23 -10.59
N VAL A 273 9.95 -15.92 -10.77
CA VAL A 273 10.97 -15.21 -9.98
C VAL A 273 10.62 -15.20 -8.49
N ARG A 274 9.36 -14.99 -8.13
CA ARG A 274 8.92 -15.04 -6.73
C ARG A 274 9.15 -16.41 -6.11
N GLU A 275 8.80 -17.48 -6.82
CA GLU A 275 9.06 -18.85 -6.35
C GLU A 275 10.55 -19.09 -6.12
N GLN A 276 11.42 -18.70 -7.05
CA GLN A 276 12.88 -18.87 -6.89
C GLN A 276 13.42 -18.08 -5.68
N ILE A 277 12.93 -16.85 -5.46
CA ILE A 277 13.31 -16.04 -4.29
C ILE A 277 12.85 -16.70 -3.00
N ILE A 278 11.61 -17.22 -2.94
CA ILE A 278 11.06 -17.86 -1.74
C ILE A 278 11.66 -19.23 -1.48
N ARG A 279 12.06 -19.99 -2.50
CA ARG A 279 12.83 -21.24 -2.35
C ARG A 279 14.30 -21.00 -1.99
N GLY A 280 14.81 -19.77 -2.13
CA GLY A 280 16.20 -19.42 -1.87
C GLY A 280 17.16 -19.74 -3.03
N GLU A 281 16.62 -20.08 -4.20
CA GLU A 281 17.38 -20.27 -5.45
C GLU A 281 17.92 -18.94 -5.99
N LEU A 282 17.19 -17.84 -5.73
CA LEU A 282 17.65 -16.47 -5.91
C LEU A 282 17.93 -15.83 -4.54
N ALA A 283 19.21 -15.58 -4.25
CA ALA A 283 19.66 -15.03 -2.98
C ALA A 283 19.41 -13.51 -2.88
N PRO A 284 19.22 -12.97 -1.66
CA PRO A 284 19.19 -11.52 -1.46
C PRO A 284 20.42 -10.82 -2.06
N ARG A 285 20.21 -9.66 -2.69
CA ARG A 285 21.21 -8.88 -3.42
C ARG A 285 21.80 -9.56 -4.66
N GLN A 286 21.36 -10.77 -5.02
CA GLN A 286 21.74 -11.41 -6.28
C GLN A 286 21.21 -10.60 -7.46
N ARG A 287 22.04 -10.45 -8.50
CA ARG A 287 21.61 -9.84 -9.77
C ARG A 287 20.72 -10.82 -10.52
N LEU A 288 19.56 -10.35 -10.98
CA LEU A 288 18.61 -11.13 -11.77
C LEU A 288 19.14 -11.32 -13.20
N ASP A 289 19.39 -12.58 -13.60
CA ASP A 289 19.71 -12.94 -14.98
C ASP A 289 18.43 -13.10 -15.80
N ARG A 290 18.02 -12.00 -16.42
CA ARG A 290 16.75 -11.90 -17.15
C ARG A 290 16.72 -12.80 -18.39
N GLU A 291 17.87 -13.00 -19.04
CA GLU A 291 17.93 -13.78 -20.27
C GLU A 291 17.82 -15.27 -19.94
N SER A 292 18.61 -15.74 -18.96
CA SER A 292 18.50 -17.12 -18.49
C SER A 292 17.11 -17.46 -17.95
N ILE A 293 16.47 -16.55 -17.21
CA ILE A 293 15.12 -16.77 -16.67
C ILE A 293 14.09 -16.81 -17.79
N ALA A 294 14.17 -15.89 -18.76
CA ALA A 294 13.25 -15.83 -19.89
C ALA A 294 13.31 -17.12 -20.74
N ASP A 295 14.52 -17.61 -20.99
CA ASP A 295 14.76 -18.86 -21.72
C ASP A 295 14.21 -20.07 -20.95
N ALA A 296 14.44 -20.13 -19.63
CA ALA A 296 14.00 -21.25 -18.79
C ALA A 296 12.46 -21.44 -18.77
N ILE A 297 11.70 -20.35 -18.87
CA ILE A 297 10.22 -20.40 -18.88
C ILE A 297 9.63 -20.16 -20.28
N GLY A 298 10.45 -20.06 -21.33
CA GLY A 298 9.99 -19.90 -22.71
C GLY A 298 9.18 -18.62 -22.94
N VAL A 299 9.60 -17.49 -22.37
CA VAL A 299 9.01 -16.17 -22.63
C VAL A 299 10.00 -15.29 -23.38
N SER A 300 9.52 -14.34 -24.20
CA SER A 300 10.40 -13.41 -24.89
C SER A 300 10.89 -12.27 -23.98
N ARG A 301 11.81 -11.45 -24.49
CA ARG A 301 12.39 -10.31 -23.75
C ARG A 301 11.35 -9.28 -23.33
N THR A 302 10.26 -9.11 -24.09
CA THR A 302 9.22 -8.11 -23.79
C THR A 302 8.43 -8.47 -22.53
N PRO A 303 7.80 -9.66 -22.42
CA PRO A 303 7.18 -10.11 -21.17
C PRO A 303 8.13 -10.13 -19.98
N MET A 304 9.41 -10.48 -20.18
CA MET A 304 10.40 -10.44 -19.09
C MET A 304 10.67 -9.01 -18.62
N ARG A 305 10.70 -8.02 -19.52
CA ARG A 305 10.84 -6.60 -19.15
C ARG A 305 9.64 -6.12 -18.34
N GLU A 306 8.43 -6.49 -18.75
CA GLU A 306 7.19 -6.17 -18.01
C GLU A 306 7.20 -6.80 -16.60
N ALA A 307 7.65 -8.05 -16.49
CA ALA A 307 7.79 -8.74 -15.22
C ALA A 307 8.79 -8.05 -14.28
N VAL A 308 9.93 -7.56 -14.80
CA VAL A 308 10.89 -6.78 -14.01
C VAL A 308 10.23 -5.51 -13.45
N VAL A 309 9.43 -4.79 -14.24
CA VAL A 309 8.73 -3.60 -13.76
C VAL A 309 7.72 -3.96 -12.66
N ALA A 310 6.97 -5.05 -12.84
CA ALA A 310 6.02 -5.53 -11.83
C ALA A 310 6.72 -5.95 -10.52
N LEU A 311 7.79 -6.75 -10.62
CA LEU A 311 8.59 -7.21 -9.48
C LEU A 311 9.24 -6.05 -8.73
N GLU A 312 9.71 -5.01 -9.43
CA GLU A 312 10.25 -3.80 -8.80
C GLU A 312 9.17 -3.03 -8.05
N ARG A 313 8.02 -2.82 -8.70
CA ARG A 313 6.87 -2.11 -8.10
C ARG A 313 6.36 -2.80 -6.85
N GLU A 314 6.24 -4.13 -6.89
CA GLU A 314 5.78 -4.97 -5.78
C GLU A 314 6.87 -5.18 -4.73
N GLY A 315 8.12 -5.00 -5.15
CA GLY A 315 9.23 -4.92 -4.25
C GLY A 315 10.06 -6.16 -4.03
N TRP A 316 9.95 -7.11 -4.94
CA TRP A 316 10.78 -8.31 -5.00
C TRP A 316 12.21 -8.02 -5.45
N ILE A 317 12.39 -6.98 -6.25
CA ILE A 317 13.68 -6.53 -6.75
C ILE A 317 13.83 -5.01 -6.63
N THR A 318 15.06 -4.53 -6.76
CA THR A 318 15.39 -3.11 -6.98
C THR A 318 16.14 -3.00 -8.31
N VAL A 319 15.71 -2.10 -9.19
CA VAL A 319 16.45 -1.81 -10.42
C VAL A 319 17.38 -0.63 -10.18
N GLU A 320 18.67 -0.91 -10.29
CA GLU A 320 19.71 0.11 -10.17
C GLU A 320 20.12 0.61 -11.56
N PRO A 321 20.09 1.93 -11.81
CA PRO A 321 20.48 2.51 -13.10
C PRO A 321 21.86 2.01 -13.55
N HIS A 322 21.94 1.53 -14.79
CA HIS A 322 23.17 0.98 -15.41
C HIS A 322 23.79 -0.25 -14.71
N ARG A 323 23.24 -0.73 -13.60
CA ARG A 323 23.78 -1.88 -12.84
C ARG A 323 22.92 -3.15 -12.99
N GLY A 324 21.61 -3.00 -13.17
CA GLY A 324 20.68 -4.12 -13.41
C GLY A 324 19.60 -4.25 -12.35
N ALA A 325 18.90 -5.39 -12.35
CA ALA A 325 17.90 -5.74 -11.33
C ALA A 325 18.54 -6.61 -10.25
N PHE A 326 18.28 -6.32 -8.99
CA PHE A 326 18.81 -7.05 -7.83
C PHE A 326 17.70 -7.50 -6.91
N VAL A 327 17.78 -8.72 -6.40
CA VAL A 327 16.80 -9.31 -5.47
C VAL A 327 16.83 -8.56 -4.14
N ASN A 328 15.66 -8.17 -3.63
CA ASN A 328 15.56 -7.54 -2.32
C ASN A 328 15.63 -8.59 -1.20
N ALA A 329 16.09 -8.19 -0.02
CA ALA A 329 16.02 -9.05 1.16
C ALA A 329 14.59 -9.06 1.72
N PHE A 330 14.10 -10.25 2.07
CA PHE A 330 12.88 -10.47 2.83
C PHE A 330 13.26 -10.83 4.26
N ASP A 331 13.97 -9.91 4.93
CA ASP A 331 14.38 -10.08 6.32
C ASP A 331 13.20 -9.95 7.29
N ALA A 332 13.48 -10.21 8.57
CA ALA A 332 12.45 -10.18 9.60
C ALA A 332 11.75 -8.82 9.73
N ASP A 333 12.46 -7.71 9.50
CA ASP A 333 11.88 -6.37 9.53
C ASP A 333 10.91 -6.17 8.34
N TYR A 334 11.30 -6.59 7.14
CA TYR A 334 10.44 -6.53 5.96
C TYR A 334 9.17 -7.35 6.14
N VAL A 335 9.29 -8.59 6.63
CA VAL A 335 8.16 -9.49 6.85
C VAL A 335 7.22 -8.93 7.91
N ARG A 336 7.74 -8.48 9.05
CA ARG A 336 6.90 -7.88 10.11
C ARG A 336 6.19 -6.62 9.62
N ASP A 337 6.90 -5.72 8.95
CA ASP A 337 6.28 -4.52 8.37
C ASP A 337 5.15 -4.87 7.39
N HIS A 338 5.33 -5.91 6.58
CA HIS A 338 4.31 -6.37 5.63
C HIS A 338 3.04 -6.84 6.32
N TYR A 339 3.16 -7.73 7.30
CA TYR A 339 1.99 -8.30 7.97
C TYR A 339 1.35 -7.31 8.96
N GLU A 340 2.13 -6.43 9.61
CA GLU A 340 1.56 -5.36 10.44
C GLU A 340 0.77 -4.34 9.59
N ILE A 341 1.20 -4.06 8.36
CA ILE A 341 0.39 -3.25 7.43
C ILE A 341 -0.87 -4.02 7.00
N PHE A 342 -0.82 -5.34 6.80
CA PHE A 342 -2.03 -6.14 6.61
C PHE A 342 -2.97 -6.05 7.81
N ALA A 343 -2.46 -6.01 9.04
CA ALA A 343 -3.29 -5.82 10.22
C ALA A 343 -4.07 -4.50 10.16
N ILE A 344 -3.40 -3.41 9.77
CA ILE A 344 -4.02 -2.09 9.60
C ILE A 344 -5.14 -2.17 8.57
N ILE A 345 -4.86 -2.74 7.40
CA ILE A 345 -5.82 -2.81 6.29
C ILE A 345 -7.02 -3.70 6.64
N PHE A 346 -6.80 -4.90 7.17
CA PHE A 346 -7.88 -5.82 7.52
C PHE A 346 -8.66 -5.39 8.77
N GLY A 347 -8.00 -4.76 9.73
CA GLY A 347 -8.63 -4.11 10.88
C GLY A 347 -9.61 -3.03 10.44
N LEU A 348 -9.14 -2.08 9.61
CA LEU A 348 -9.99 -1.05 9.03
C LEU A 348 -11.13 -1.65 8.18
N ALA A 349 -10.85 -2.64 7.35
CA ALA A 349 -11.87 -3.29 6.51
C ALA A 349 -12.94 -3.98 7.36
N THR A 350 -12.56 -4.61 8.47
CA THR A 350 -13.49 -5.26 9.40
C THR A 350 -14.32 -4.24 10.18
N THR A 351 -13.71 -3.14 10.63
CA THR A 351 -14.43 -2.01 11.23
C THR A 351 -15.45 -1.40 10.26
N LEU A 352 -15.09 -1.25 8.98
CA LEU A 352 -16.03 -0.79 7.95
C LEU A 352 -17.12 -1.81 7.67
N THR A 353 -16.80 -3.11 7.69
CA THR A 353 -17.78 -4.20 7.56
C THR A 353 -18.81 -4.14 8.68
N TYR A 354 -18.36 -3.97 9.92
CA TYR A 354 -19.23 -3.79 11.08
C TYR A 354 -20.15 -2.56 10.89
N ARG A 355 -19.56 -1.40 10.59
CA ARG A 355 -20.31 -0.13 10.46
C ARG A 355 -21.29 -0.09 9.29
N ARG A 356 -21.01 -0.81 8.20
CA ARG A 356 -21.77 -0.72 6.94
C ARG A 356 -22.72 -1.90 6.74
N GLY A 357 -22.29 -3.09 7.14
CA GLY A 357 -23.07 -4.31 7.03
C GLY A 357 -23.97 -4.58 8.24
N GLY A 358 -23.67 -3.99 9.40
CA GLY A 358 -24.41 -4.19 10.64
C GLY A 358 -24.41 -5.64 11.12
N ASP A 359 -25.38 -5.98 11.97
CA ASP A 359 -25.53 -7.32 12.56
C ASP A 359 -25.53 -8.44 11.52
N PRO A 360 -26.21 -8.34 10.35
CA PRO A 360 -26.18 -9.41 9.35
C PRO A 360 -24.78 -9.74 8.82
N ALA A 361 -23.91 -8.75 8.66
CA ALA A 361 -22.53 -9.00 8.24
C ALA A 361 -21.69 -9.63 9.35
N VAL A 362 -21.90 -9.16 10.59
CA VAL A 362 -21.23 -9.72 11.78
C VAL A 362 -21.63 -11.17 12.00
N GLU A 363 -22.92 -11.50 11.98
CA GLU A 363 -23.43 -12.87 12.11
C GLU A 363 -22.82 -13.80 11.05
N ARG A 364 -22.72 -13.34 9.80
CA ARG A 364 -22.06 -14.10 8.72
C ARG A 364 -20.57 -14.32 8.98
N LEU A 365 -19.84 -13.33 9.49
CA LEU A 365 -18.43 -13.49 9.86
C LEU A 365 -18.26 -14.50 11.00
N LEU A 366 -19.08 -14.40 12.04
CA LEU A 366 -19.07 -15.31 13.18
C LEU A 366 -19.41 -16.75 12.77
N ALA A 367 -20.26 -16.94 11.76
CA ALA A 367 -20.64 -18.25 11.24
C ALA A 367 -19.48 -19.00 10.55
N PHE A 368 -18.40 -18.31 10.14
CA PHE A 368 -17.21 -18.97 9.59
C PHE A 368 -16.31 -19.59 10.67
N GLN A 369 -16.41 -19.14 11.92
CA GLN A 369 -15.52 -19.59 13.00
C GLN A 369 -15.49 -21.13 13.18
N PRO A 370 -16.63 -21.85 13.22
CA PRO A 370 -16.61 -23.31 13.31
C PRO A 370 -15.99 -23.98 12.08
N ALA A 371 -16.25 -23.45 10.88
CA ALA A 371 -15.72 -23.99 9.63
C ALA A 371 -14.19 -23.84 9.55
N LEU A 372 -13.65 -22.70 9.98
CA LEU A 372 -12.21 -22.44 10.00
C LEU A 372 -11.50 -23.36 11.01
N ARG A 373 -12.10 -23.58 12.20
CA ARG A 373 -11.59 -24.51 13.21
C ARG A 373 -11.64 -25.98 12.78
N ALA A 374 -12.64 -26.36 11.98
CA ALA A 374 -12.81 -27.73 11.51
C ALA A 374 -11.92 -28.08 10.30
N ALA A 375 -11.36 -27.08 9.60
CA ALA A 375 -10.50 -27.29 8.45
C ALA A 375 -9.16 -27.95 8.88
N SER A 376 -8.95 -29.18 8.44
CA SER A 376 -7.81 -30.02 8.85
C SER A 376 -6.67 -30.07 7.83
N ASP A 377 -6.88 -29.55 6.61
CA ASP A 377 -5.89 -29.50 5.55
C ASP A 377 -5.70 -28.06 5.02
N PRO A 378 -4.53 -27.72 4.47
CA PRO A 378 -4.25 -26.37 3.98
C PRO A 378 -5.23 -25.87 2.91
N ASP A 379 -5.71 -26.74 2.01
CA ASP A 379 -6.59 -26.32 0.92
C ASP A 379 -8.01 -26.01 1.41
N SER A 380 -8.55 -26.79 2.35
CA SER A 380 -9.83 -26.46 2.98
C SER A 380 -9.76 -25.22 3.85
N PHE A 381 -8.67 -25.05 4.61
CA PHE A 381 -8.45 -23.89 5.45
C PHE A 381 -8.33 -22.61 4.62
N GLU A 382 -7.54 -22.64 3.55
CA GLU A 382 -7.37 -21.50 2.67
C GLU A 382 -8.68 -21.10 1.98
N ARG A 383 -9.52 -22.07 1.58
CA ARG A 383 -10.85 -21.77 1.02
C ARG A 383 -11.71 -20.99 1.99
N VAL A 384 -11.84 -21.45 3.24
CA VAL A 384 -12.64 -20.77 4.26
C VAL A 384 -12.04 -19.41 4.60
N ASN A 385 -10.72 -19.31 4.74
CA ASN A 385 -10.04 -18.04 4.99
C ASN A 385 -10.27 -17.03 3.84
N ALA A 386 -10.20 -17.47 2.58
CA ALA A 386 -10.51 -16.61 1.45
C ALA A 386 -11.96 -16.11 1.47
N GLU A 387 -12.93 -16.98 1.80
CA GLU A 387 -14.34 -16.58 1.91
C GLU A 387 -14.58 -15.55 3.03
N ILE A 388 -13.87 -15.66 4.16
CA ILE A 388 -13.89 -14.65 5.23
C ILE A 388 -13.36 -13.30 4.72
N LEU A 389 -12.18 -13.29 4.12
CA LEU A 389 -11.54 -12.06 3.64
C LEU A 389 -12.36 -11.41 2.51
N ASP A 390 -12.94 -12.21 1.62
CA ASP A 390 -13.82 -11.73 0.56
C ASP A 390 -15.06 -11.05 1.16
N LEU A 391 -15.72 -11.66 2.16
CA LEU A 391 -16.85 -11.04 2.85
C LEU A 391 -16.47 -9.69 3.48
N ILE A 392 -15.32 -9.62 4.16
CA ILE A 392 -14.83 -8.39 4.80
C ILE A 392 -14.60 -7.31 3.73
N ILE A 393 -13.91 -7.62 2.65
CA ILE A 393 -13.51 -6.63 1.64
C ILE A 393 -14.71 -6.18 0.82
N GLU A 394 -15.59 -7.10 0.44
CA GLU A 394 -16.82 -6.78 -0.31
C GLU A 394 -17.80 -5.96 0.53
N THR A 395 -17.97 -6.28 1.82
CA THR A 395 -18.86 -5.51 2.71
C THR A 395 -18.25 -4.17 3.08
N ALA A 396 -16.92 -4.11 3.27
CA ALA A 396 -16.22 -2.86 3.43
C ALA A 396 -16.43 -1.95 2.21
N ASP A 397 -16.46 -2.47 0.97
CA ASP A 397 -16.64 -1.71 -0.29
C ASP A 397 -15.85 -0.38 -0.30
N SER A 398 -14.54 -0.50 -0.06
CA SER A 398 -13.63 0.64 0.05
C SER A 398 -12.55 0.53 -1.04
N PRO A 399 -12.63 1.31 -2.13
CA PRO A 399 -11.63 1.29 -3.20
C PRO A 399 -10.20 1.56 -2.72
N PRO A 400 -9.94 2.51 -1.80
CA PRO A 400 -8.59 2.74 -1.29
C PRO A 400 -8.01 1.51 -0.59
N LEU A 401 -8.80 0.81 0.22
CA LEU A 401 -8.37 -0.45 0.85
C LEU A 401 -8.08 -1.54 -0.18
N ILE A 402 -8.91 -1.67 -1.22
CA ILE A 402 -8.68 -2.63 -2.30
C ILE A 402 -7.41 -2.28 -3.10
N GLY A 403 -7.19 -1.00 -3.39
CA GLY A 403 -5.97 -0.51 -4.05
C GLY A 403 -4.72 -0.82 -3.23
N ALA A 404 -4.77 -0.58 -1.92
CA ALA A 404 -3.70 -0.93 -0.99
C ALA A 404 -3.41 -2.44 -0.96
N LEU A 405 -4.44 -3.29 -0.86
CA LEU A 405 -4.28 -4.75 -0.91
C LEU A 405 -3.67 -5.22 -2.24
N ARG A 406 -4.07 -4.63 -3.37
CA ARG A 406 -3.50 -4.97 -4.69
C ARG A 406 -2.03 -4.57 -4.82
N ALA A 407 -1.61 -3.48 -4.17
CA ALA A 407 -0.20 -3.12 -4.06
C ALA A 407 0.58 -4.02 -3.11
N MET A 408 -0.13 -4.91 -2.40
CA MET A 408 0.44 -5.80 -1.41
C MET A 408 0.29 -7.29 -1.72
N PRO A 409 1.11 -7.85 -2.64
CA PRO A 409 1.05 -9.28 -2.92
C PRO A 409 1.54 -10.12 -1.73
N GLU A 410 1.05 -11.35 -1.63
CA GLU A 410 1.53 -12.34 -0.67
C GLU A 410 3.04 -12.59 -0.79
N ILE A 411 3.73 -12.74 0.35
CA ILE A 411 5.17 -13.05 0.38
C ILE A 411 5.41 -14.54 0.05
N VAL A 412 4.62 -15.47 0.57
CA VAL A 412 4.87 -16.91 0.40
C VAL A 412 3.74 -17.52 -0.44
N PRO A 413 4.00 -17.98 -1.68
CA PRO A 413 3.01 -18.73 -2.46
C PRO A 413 2.56 -19.99 -1.71
N ASP A 414 1.34 -20.50 -1.94
CA ASP A 414 0.83 -21.69 -1.23
C ASP A 414 1.01 -21.60 0.30
N PHE A 415 0.79 -20.41 0.86
CA PHE A 415 1.20 -20.01 2.22
C PHE A 415 0.88 -21.03 3.30
N PHE A 416 -0.36 -21.50 3.42
CA PHE A 416 -0.77 -22.43 4.47
C PHE A 416 -0.14 -23.83 4.33
N ARG A 417 0.34 -24.19 3.13
CA ARG A 417 1.07 -25.43 2.88
C ARG A 417 2.56 -25.27 3.20
N GLN A 418 3.14 -24.11 2.91
CA GLN A 418 4.58 -23.87 3.08
C GLN A 418 4.96 -23.45 4.50
N VAL A 419 4.12 -22.66 5.18
CA VAL A 419 4.47 -22.01 6.45
C VAL A 419 3.96 -22.82 7.64
N PRO A 420 4.84 -23.50 8.40
CA PRO A 420 4.41 -24.34 9.52
C PRO A 420 3.71 -23.53 10.60
N GLY A 421 2.58 -24.06 11.10
CA GLY A 421 1.80 -23.41 12.17
C GLY A 421 0.99 -22.19 11.73
N ALA A 422 0.99 -21.82 10.44
CA ALA A 422 0.22 -20.70 9.90
C ALA A 422 -1.29 -20.87 10.10
N MET A 423 -1.84 -22.06 9.83
CA MET A 423 -3.27 -22.36 10.06
C MET A 423 -3.67 -22.15 11.52
N GLN A 424 -2.82 -22.59 12.45
CA GLN A 424 -3.07 -22.43 13.89
C GLN A 424 -3.05 -20.94 14.30
N ALA A 425 -2.06 -20.17 13.81
CA ALA A 425 -2.01 -18.71 14.06
C ALA A 425 -3.27 -18.02 13.56
N GLN A 426 -3.62 -18.28 12.29
CA GLN A 426 -4.73 -17.64 11.62
C GLN A 426 -6.05 -18.01 12.30
N GLY A 427 -6.24 -19.28 12.66
CA GLY A 427 -7.44 -19.75 13.36
C GLY A 427 -7.58 -19.13 14.75
N GLN A 428 -6.51 -19.12 15.56
CA GLN A 428 -6.54 -18.51 16.88
C GLN A 428 -6.78 -16.99 16.81
N GLY A 429 -6.06 -16.29 15.93
CA GLY A 429 -6.25 -14.85 15.80
C GLY A 429 -7.62 -14.49 15.23
N PHE A 430 -8.19 -15.29 14.34
CA PHE A 430 -9.57 -15.08 13.89
C PHE A 430 -10.58 -15.29 15.02
N ASP A 431 -10.31 -16.18 15.99
CA ASP A 431 -11.15 -16.31 17.18
C ASP A 431 -11.15 -15.05 18.06
N GLU A 432 -10.00 -14.36 18.16
CA GLU A 432 -9.88 -13.06 18.83
C GLU A 432 -10.68 -11.98 18.08
N VAL A 433 -10.59 -11.95 16.74
CA VAL A 433 -11.39 -11.04 15.90
C VAL A 433 -12.89 -11.28 16.07
N CYS A 434 -13.33 -12.55 16.09
CA CYS A 434 -14.73 -12.90 16.36
C CYS A 434 -15.18 -12.47 17.76
N THR A 435 -14.31 -12.53 18.76
CA THR A 435 -14.62 -12.06 20.12
C THR A 435 -14.85 -10.55 20.12
N ALA A 436 -13.93 -9.78 19.56
CA ALA A 436 -14.06 -8.32 19.46
C ALA A 436 -15.32 -7.89 18.69
N LEU A 437 -15.68 -8.62 17.63
CA LEU A 437 -16.90 -8.36 16.86
C LEU A 437 -18.19 -8.60 17.67
N ARG A 438 -18.23 -9.60 18.56
CA ARG A 438 -19.38 -9.85 19.43
C ARG A 438 -19.57 -8.74 20.46
N ASP A 439 -18.46 -8.19 20.95
CA ASP A 439 -18.48 -7.14 21.96
C ASP A 439 -18.79 -5.75 21.37
N GLY A 440 -18.78 -5.62 20.04
CA GLY A 440 -19.07 -4.37 19.32
C GLY A 440 -17.99 -3.31 19.46
N ASP A 441 -16.80 -3.68 19.92
CA ASP A 441 -15.68 -2.77 20.17
C ASP A 441 -14.74 -2.73 18.96
N THR A 442 -14.81 -1.65 18.18
CA THR A 442 -13.99 -1.50 16.96
C THR A 442 -12.50 -1.35 17.25
N ASP A 443 -12.12 -0.84 18.43
CA ASP A 443 -10.71 -0.69 18.80
C ASP A 443 -10.10 -2.06 19.14
N GLN A 444 -10.90 -2.94 19.76
CA GLN A 444 -10.51 -4.33 19.96
C GLN A 444 -10.40 -5.11 18.65
N VAL A 445 -11.22 -4.79 17.64
CA VAL A 445 -11.11 -5.43 16.30
C VAL A 445 -9.75 -5.13 15.67
N GLU A 446 -9.32 -3.86 15.67
CA GLU A 446 -8.00 -3.49 15.13
C GLU A 446 -6.86 -4.17 15.92
N THR A 447 -6.99 -4.23 17.25
CA THR A 447 -6.02 -4.91 18.12
C THR A 447 -5.94 -6.42 17.85
N ALA A 448 -7.09 -7.07 17.63
CA ALA A 448 -7.14 -8.50 17.31
C ALA A 448 -6.50 -8.81 15.94
N TRP A 449 -6.73 -7.97 14.93
CA TRP A 449 -6.04 -8.09 13.63
C TRP A 449 -4.53 -7.89 13.75
N TRP A 450 -4.09 -6.97 14.60
CA TRP A 450 -2.68 -6.77 14.90
C TRP A 450 -2.04 -8.02 15.53
N SER A 451 -2.69 -8.59 16.55
CA SER A 451 -2.28 -9.85 17.20
C SER A 451 -2.17 -10.99 16.18
N LEU A 452 -3.23 -11.21 15.40
CA LEU A 452 -3.31 -12.25 14.37
C LEU A 452 -2.14 -12.13 13.38
N MET A 453 -1.97 -10.95 12.77
CA MET A 453 -0.98 -10.76 11.72
C MET A 453 0.45 -10.76 12.26
N SER A 454 0.68 -10.31 13.50
CA SER A 454 1.99 -10.44 14.16
C SER A 454 2.34 -11.92 14.36
N GLY A 455 1.40 -12.73 14.83
CA GLY A 455 1.59 -14.18 14.97
C GLY A 455 1.86 -14.87 13.63
N VAL A 456 1.19 -14.44 12.56
CA VAL A 456 1.48 -14.91 11.19
C VAL A 456 2.88 -14.49 10.75
N ALA A 457 3.27 -13.24 10.98
CA ALA A 457 4.57 -12.70 10.61
C ALA A 457 5.70 -13.54 11.23
N ASP A 458 5.61 -13.84 12.53
CA ASP A 458 6.63 -14.63 13.23
C ASP A 458 6.83 -16.01 12.60
N ARG A 459 5.76 -16.65 12.12
CA ARG A 459 5.85 -17.96 11.45
C ARG A 459 6.51 -17.86 10.08
N VAL A 460 6.29 -16.77 9.36
CA VAL A 460 6.96 -16.50 8.07
C VAL A 460 8.44 -16.20 8.29
N VAL A 461 8.79 -15.40 9.30
CA VAL A 461 10.19 -15.14 9.67
C VAL A 461 10.90 -16.45 9.99
N ASP A 462 10.31 -17.27 10.86
CA ASP A 462 10.82 -18.59 11.21
C ASP A 462 11.02 -19.50 9.98
N PHE A 463 10.07 -19.48 9.05
CA PHE A 463 10.13 -20.26 7.82
C PHE A 463 11.31 -19.83 6.93
N LEU A 464 11.46 -18.52 6.70
CA LEU A 464 12.54 -17.98 5.86
C LEU A 464 13.91 -18.15 6.51
N ASP A 465 14.02 -17.99 7.83
CA ASP A 465 15.27 -18.18 8.58
C ASP A 465 15.75 -19.64 8.51
N ARG A 466 14.84 -20.62 8.69
CA ARG A 466 15.19 -22.05 8.57
C ARG A 466 15.61 -22.42 7.16
N ARG A 467 14.94 -21.86 6.15
CA ARG A 467 15.31 -22.03 4.74
C ARG A 467 16.74 -21.53 4.49
N ASP A 468 17.07 -20.33 4.94
CA ASP A 468 18.38 -19.71 4.72
C ASP A 468 19.50 -20.48 5.43
N GLN A 469 19.25 -20.97 6.66
CA GLN A 469 20.18 -21.85 7.37
C GLN A 469 20.38 -23.19 6.65
N GLY A 470 19.33 -23.77 6.07
CA GLY A 470 19.39 -24.98 5.27
C GLY A 470 20.27 -24.80 4.03
N ALA A 471 20.05 -23.71 3.28
CA ALA A 471 20.82 -23.39 2.09
C ALA A 471 22.33 -23.17 2.40
N ALA A 472 22.63 -22.47 3.51
CA ALA A 472 24.00 -22.25 3.96
C ALA A 472 24.74 -23.57 4.29
N ARG A 473 24.05 -24.53 4.91
CA ARG A 473 24.64 -25.85 5.24
C ARG A 473 24.97 -26.68 4.00
N VAL A 474 24.09 -26.67 2.99
CA VAL A 474 24.32 -27.40 1.73
C VAL A 474 25.51 -26.81 0.96
N SER A 475 25.61 -25.48 0.90
CA SER A 475 26.74 -24.77 0.26
C SER A 475 28.09 -25.04 0.97
N ALA A 476 28.09 -25.09 2.31
CA ALA A 476 29.28 -25.43 3.10
C ALA A 476 29.72 -26.90 2.96
N ALA A 477 28.79 -27.82 2.67
CA ALA A 477 29.08 -29.23 2.43
C ALA A 477 29.63 -29.48 1.01
N GLY A 478 29.10 -28.78 0.00
CA GLY A 478 29.55 -28.90 -1.40
C GLY A 478 30.90 -28.26 -1.72
N SER A 479 31.45 -27.42 -0.84
CA SER A 479 32.79 -26.80 -0.98
C SER A 479 33.91 -27.59 -0.30
N ARG A 480 33.59 -28.73 0.32
CA ARG A 480 34.56 -29.62 1.01
C ARG A 480 34.77 -30.97 0.32
N GLY A 481 34.16 -31.20 -0.84
CA GLY A 481 34.40 -32.36 -1.71
C GLY A 481 35.01 -31.94 -3.02
#